data_AF-A0A419HAQ0-F1
#
_entry.id   AF-A0A419HAQ0-F1
#
_cell.length_a   1.000
_cell.length_b   1.000
_cell.length_c   1.000
_cell.angle_alpha   90.00
_cell.angle_beta   90.00
_cell.angle_gamma   90.00
#
_symmetry.space_group_name_H-M   'P 1'
#
loop_
_entity.id
_entity.type
_entity.pdbx_description
1 polymer ?
#
loop_
_entity_poly.entity_id
_entity_poly.type
_entity_poly.pdbx_seq_one_letter_code
_entity_poly.pdbx_strand_id
1 'polypeptide(L)'
;MAGKAGLFDLRWIIALLFGVYGVVLTVVGIGFTTEADLAKAGGLNINLWSGIGMLVMTGLFALWASLRPIIVPEDAAGTPMS
;
A
#
# COMPACT_ATOMS: atom_id res chain seq x y z
N MET A 1 9.79 -27.82 -0.12
CA MET A 1 10.16 -26.66 0.71
C MET A 1 9.46 -25.50 0.02
N ALA A 2 8.19 -25.27 0.36
CA ALA A 2 7.25 -24.46 -0.40
C ALA A 2 7.91 -23.23 -1.06
N GLY A 3 7.99 -23.26 -2.40
CA GLY A 3 8.57 -22.18 -3.20
C GLY A 3 7.92 -20.84 -2.84
N LYS A 4 8.72 -19.94 -2.29
CA LYS A 4 8.29 -18.66 -1.69
C LYS A 4 7.69 -17.73 -2.75
N ALA A 5 6.36 -17.76 -2.86
CA ALA A 5 5.49 -16.61 -3.15
C ALA A 5 5.91 -15.74 -4.36
N GLY A 6 6.45 -16.34 -5.43
CA GLY A 6 7.53 -15.75 -6.24
C GLY A 6 7.29 -14.37 -6.86
N LEU A 7 6.05 -13.93 -7.00
CA LEU A 7 5.68 -12.60 -7.44
C LEU A 7 4.71 -11.91 -6.46
N PHE A 8 5.14 -11.86 -5.20
CA PHE A 8 4.85 -10.81 -4.23
C PHE A 8 3.41 -10.30 -4.22
N ASP A 9 2.61 -10.90 -3.33
CA ASP A 9 1.26 -10.46 -2.99
C ASP A 9 1.07 -8.96 -3.20
N LEU A 10 0.38 -8.60 -4.28
CA LEU A 10 0.20 -7.23 -4.73
C LEU A 10 -0.40 -6.36 -3.61
N ARG A 11 -1.15 -6.96 -2.69
CA ARG A 11 -1.72 -6.26 -1.54
C ARG A 11 -0.66 -5.72 -0.60
N TRP A 12 0.43 -6.46 -0.39
CA TRP A 12 1.57 -6.00 0.39
C TRP A 12 2.39 -4.94 -0.34
N ILE A 13 2.53 -5.05 -1.67
CA ILE A 13 3.18 -4.01 -2.48
C ILE A 13 2.37 -2.71 -2.42
N ILE A 14 1.06 -2.78 -2.65
CA ILE A 14 0.14 -1.63 -2.56
C ILE A 14 0.20 -1.03 -1.15
N ALA A 15 0.10 -1.85 -0.10
CA ALA A 15 0.19 -1.39 1.28
C ALA A 15 1.51 -0.65 1.56
N LEU A 16 2.65 -1.18 1.08
CA LEU A 16 3.94 -0.52 1.27
C LEU A 16 4.00 0.83 0.53
N LEU A 17 3.60 0.85 -0.75
CA LEU A 17 3.66 2.06 -1.57
C LEU A 17 2.74 3.16 -1.05
N PHE A 18 1.48 2.82 -0.75
CA PHE A 18 0.53 3.75 -0.13
C PHE A 18 0.98 4.16 1.27
N GLY A 19 1.61 3.26 2.03
CA GLY A 19 2.11 3.56 3.37
C GLY A 19 3.20 4.60 3.34
N VAL A 20 4.22 4.40 2.50
CA VAL A 20 5.33 5.35 2.35
C VAL A 20 4.85 6.71 1.85
N TYR A 21 4.06 6.74 0.78
CA TYR A 21 3.53 8.01 0.25
C TYR A 21 2.56 8.68 1.22
N GLY A 22 1.71 7.90 1.89
CA GLY A 22 0.78 8.40 2.90
C GLY A 22 1.50 9.09 4.05
N VAL A 23 2.58 8.48 4.57
CA VAL A 23 3.43 9.11 5.60
C VAL A 23 4.03 10.41 5.08
N VAL A 24 4.62 10.42 3.88
CA VAL A 24 5.22 11.63 3.29
C VAL A 24 4.17 12.75 3.16
N LEU A 25 3.00 12.45 2.62
CA LEU A 25 1.94 13.44 2.43
C LEU A 25 1.35 13.93 3.75
N THR A 26 1.23 13.07 4.76
CA THR A 26 0.80 13.50 6.10
C THR A 26 1.84 14.42 6.74
N VAL A 27 3.14 14.14 6.63
CA VAL A 27 4.21 15.01 7.14
C VAL A 27 4.20 16.36 6.41
N VAL A 28 4.12 16.35 5.08
CA VAL A 28 3.99 17.57 4.26
C VAL A 28 2.73 18.36 4.63
N GLY A 29 1.62 17.66 4.81
CA GLY A 29 0.35 18.23 5.25
C GLY A 29 0.46 18.93 6.59
N ILE A 30 1.08 18.30 7.60
CA ILE A 30 1.19 18.86 8.95
C ILE A 30 2.18 20.03 9.02
N GLY A 31 3.34 19.91 8.39
CA GLY A 31 4.47 20.82 8.63
C GLY A 31 4.87 21.74 7.47
N PHE A 32 4.37 21.49 6.26
CA PHE A 32 4.92 22.11 5.04
C PHE A 32 3.84 22.65 4.09
N THR A 33 2.59 22.75 4.54
CA THR A 33 1.51 23.32 3.71
C THR A 33 1.50 24.84 3.80
N THR A 34 1.51 25.51 2.66
CA THR A 34 1.50 26.99 2.60
C THR A 34 0.10 27.55 2.39
N GLU A 35 -0.11 28.83 2.69
CA GLU A 35 -1.39 29.52 2.40
C GLU A 35 -1.73 29.52 0.90
N ALA A 36 -0.71 29.60 0.04
CA ALA A 36 -0.90 29.52 -1.41
C ALA A 36 -1.42 28.14 -1.85
N ASP A 37 -0.98 27.06 -1.19
CA ASP A 37 -1.47 25.71 -1.46
C ASP A 37 -2.92 25.56 -0.99
N LEU A 38 -3.25 26.08 0.20
CA LEU A 38 -4.62 26.10 0.71
C LEU A 38 -5.54 26.91 -0.21
N ALA A 39 -5.12 28.09 -0.66
CA ALA A 39 -5.92 28.93 -1.55
C ALA A 39 -6.27 28.23 -2.87
N LYS A 40 -5.33 27.47 -3.45
CA LYS A 40 -5.55 26.67 -4.67
C LYS A 40 -6.53 25.52 -4.45
N ALA A 41 -6.58 24.99 -3.23
CA ALA A 41 -7.39 23.84 -2.85
C ALA A 41 -8.67 24.24 -2.08
N GLY A 42 -9.10 25.51 -2.16
CA GLY A 42 -10.35 25.97 -1.52
C GLY A 42 -10.31 25.95 0.01
N GLY A 43 -9.15 26.21 0.60
CA GLY A 43 -8.90 26.19 2.05
C GLY A 43 -8.63 24.78 2.61
N LEU A 44 -8.63 23.74 1.78
CA LEU A 44 -8.38 22.37 2.22
C LEU A 44 -6.91 22.00 2.10
N ASN A 45 -6.38 21.37 3.13
CA ASN A 45 -5.04 20.79 3.10
C ASN A 45 -5.08 19.44 2.35
N ILE A 46 -4.93 19.50 1.03
CA ILE A 46 -5.07 18.32 0.18
C ILE A 46 -4.01 17.26 0.47
N ASN A 47 -2.77 17.67 0.77
CA ASN A 47 -1.70 16.75 1.15
C ASN A 47 -2.06 15.97 2.41
N LEU A 48 -2.58 16.65 3.44
CA LEU A 48 -2.98 16.01 4.67
C LEU A 48 -4.14 15.02 4.46
N TRP A 49 -5.21 15.44 3.80
CA TRP A 49 -6.37 14.58 3.56
C TRP A 49 -6.03 13.37 2.68
N SER A 50 -5.25 13.57 1.61
CA SER A 50 -4.76 12.48 0.78
C SER A 50 -3.85 11.53 1.57
N GLY A 51 -2.93 12.06 2.38
CA GLY A 51 -2.04 11.25 3.22
C GLY A 51 -2.82 10.38 4.21
N ILE A 52 -3.79 10.95 4.93
CA ILE A 52 -4.66 10.20 5.84
C ILE A 52 -5.45 9.11 5.09
N GLY A 53 -6.02 9.42 3.93
CA GLY A 53 -6.71 8.44 3.09
C GLY A 53 -5.81 7.28 2.67
N MET A 54 -4.56 7.57 2.28
CA MET A 54 -3.58 6.55 1.92
C MET A 54 -3.17 5.67 3.11
N LEU A 55 -3.04 6.24 4.30
CA LEU A 55 -2.72 5.49 5.53
C LEU A 55 -3.88 4.56 5.94
N VAL A 56 -5.12 5.02 5.82
CA VAL A 56 -6.31 4.17 6.02
C VAL A 56 -6.29 3.01 5.04
N MET A 57 -6.07 3.28 3.75
CA MET A 57 -6.01 2.26 2.71
C MET A 57 -4.90 1.24 2.98
N THR A 58 -3.73 1.70 3.42
CA THR A 58 -2.61 0.85 3.83
C THR A 58 -3.02 -0.12 4.93
N GLY A 59 -3.68 0.37 5.98
CA GLY A 59 -4.18 -0.47 7.07
C GLY A 59 -5.16 -1.53 6.59
N LEU A 60 -6.10 -1.16 5.70
CA LEU A 60 -7.07 -2.08 5.11
C LEU A 60 -6.39 -3.18 4.28
N PHE A 61 -5.46 -2.82 3.39
CA PHE A 61 -4.75 -3.78 2.54
C PHE A 61 -3.84 -4.70 3.35
N ALA A 62 -3.10 -4.17 4.32
CA ALA A 62 -2.24 -4.96 5.20
C ALA A 62 -3.06 -5.94 6.04
N LEU A 63 -4.19 -5.50 6.61
CA LEU A 63 -5.09 -6.36 7.35
C LEU A 63 -5.65 -7.47 6.46
N TRP A 64 -6.15 -7.13 5.27
CA TRP A 64 -6.71 -8.11 4.34
C TRP A 64 -5.66 -9.13 3.85
N ALA A 65 -4.45 -8.68 3.51
CA ALA A 65 -3.36 -9.54 3.10
C ALA A 65 -2.93 -10.50 4.22
N SER A 66 -2.91 -10.01 5.47
CA SER A 66 -2.63 -10.82 6.66
C SER A 66 -3.72 -11.86 6.93
N LEU A 67 -4.99 -11.50 6.75
CA LEU A 67 -6.13 -12.40 7.00
C LEU A 67 -6.31 -13.47 5.91
N ARG A 68 -5.85 -13.22 4.68
CA ARG A 68 -5.98 -14.16 3.55
C ARG A 68 -4.66 -14.36 2.80
N PRO A 69 -3.68 -15.08 3.38
CA PRO A 69 -2.39 -15.32 2.74
C PRO A 69 -2.54 -16.21 1.49
N ILE A 70 -1.82 -15.87 0.41
CA ILE A 70 -1.77 -16.67 -0.84
C ILE A 70 -0.67 -17.73 -0.71
N ILE A 71 -1.04 -18.99 -0.85
CA ILE A 71 -0.12 -20.14 -0.84
C ILE A 71 -0.04 -20.69 -2.26
N VAL A 72 1.17 -20.80 -2.82
CA VAL A 72 1.39 -21.38 -4.15
C VAL A 72 1.77 -22.86 -3.96
N PRO A 73 0.98 -23.82 -4.48
CA PRO A 73 1.34 -25.25 -4.43
C PRO A 73 2.59 -25.58 -5.26
N GLU A 74 3.43 -26.52 -4.79
CA GLU A 74 4.69 -26.93 -5.43
C GLU A 74 4.50 -27.81 -6.70
N ASP A 75 3.28 -28.24 -7.03
CA ASP A 75 3.03 -29.37 -7.95
C ASP A 75 3.05 -29.06 -9.46
N ALA A 76 3.35 -27.83 -9.89
CA ALA A 76 3.30 -27.49 -11.33
C ALA A 76 4.53 -27.94 -12.15
N ALA A 77 5.54 -28.58 -11.53
CA ALA A 77 6.86 -28.75 -12.14
C ALA A 77 7.38 -30.20 -12.27
N GLY A 78 6.56 -31.25 -12.18
CA GLY A 78 7.12 -32.60 -12.28
C GLY A 78 6.14 -33.76 -12.37
N THR A 79 5.49 -33.93 -13.52
CA THR A 79 5.10 -35.27 -13.98
C THR A 79 5.86 -35.55 -15.27
N PRO A 80 7.01 -36.25 -15.26
CA PRO A 80 7.53 -36.83 -16.49
C PRO A 80 6.49 -37.85 -16.95
N MET A 81 5.82 -37.59 -18.08
CA MET A 81 5.02 -38.61 -18.75
C MET A 81 5.95 -39.76 -19.15
N SER A 82 5.91 -40.84 -18.37
CA SER A 82 6.43 -42.16 -18.73
C SER A 82 5.43 -42.86 -19.65
#